data_AF-A0AAW1JIW0-F1
#
_entry.id   AF-A0AAW1JIW0-F1
#
_cell.length_a   1.000
_cell.length_b   1.000
_cell.length_c   1.000
_cell.angle_alpha   90.00
_cell.angle_beta   90.00
_cell.angle_gamma   90.00
#
_symmetry.space_group_name_H-M   'P 1'
#
loop_
_entity.id
_entity.type
_entity.pdbx_description
1 polymer ?
#
loop_
_entity_poly.entity_id
_entity_poly.type
_entity_poly.pdbx_seq_one_letter_code
_entity_poly.pdbx_strand_id
1 'polypeptide(L)'
;MIAIDNEPLSIVDHHVGFKRLINNVLPHAVLNMAHFPESHTSENIKRELLQCVTKWDIPITKIQAIVHDNGANMVKGVKETLLPSERCFIHTLLERLSEQKRAISVYISESRSLTGASI
;
A
#
# COMPACT_ATOMS: atom_id res chain seq x y z
N MET A 1 1.80 -4.25 -2.07
CA MET A 1 2.88 -4.01 -3.06
C MET A 1 2.84 -2.54 -3.46
N ILE A 2 3.80 -1.73 -3.03
CA ILE A 2 3.94 -0.39 -3.61
C ILE A 2 4.62 -0.62 -4.96
N ALA A 3 3.82 -0.89 -5.99
CA ALA A 3 4.24 -0.57 -7.34
C ALA A 3 4.44 0.95 -7.33
N ILE A 4 5.69 1.40 -7.44
CA ILE A 4 5.95 2.77 -7.85
C ILE A 4 5.55 2.77 -9.32
N ASP A 5 4.27 3.03 -9.59
CA ASP A 5 3.81 3.35 -10.92
C ASP A 5 4.74 4.44 -11.47
N ASN A 6 5.26 4.22 -12.67
CA ASN A 6 5.99 5.21 -13.47
C ASN A 6 5.09 6.36 -13.95
N GLU A 7 3.89 6.51 -13.39
CA GLU A 7 3.06 7.70 -13.55
C GLU A 7 3.76 8.86 -12.84
N PRO A 8 4.11 9.96 -13.56
CA PRO A 8 4.74 11.09 -12.91
C PRO A 8 3.81 11.62 -11.83
N LEU A 9 4.32 11.73 -10.60
CA LEU A 9 3.77 12.47 -9.46
C LEU A 9 3.54 13.95 -9.82
N SER A 10 2.65 14.22 -10.78
CA SER A 10 2.49 15.50 -11.47
C SER A 10 1.83 16.56 -10.60
N ILE A 11 1.22 16.17 -9.47
CA ILE A 11 0.55 17.09 -8.55
C ILE A 11 1.51 17.62 -7.45
N VAL A 12 2.63 16.95 -7.18
CA VAL A 12 3.50 17.25 -6.03
C VAL A 12 4.81 17.96 -6.40
N ASP A 13 5.14 18.02 -7.70
CA ASP A 13 6.43 18.53 -8.17
C ASP A 13 6.63 20.04 -7.94
N HIS A 14 5.56 20.81 -7.70
CA HIS A 14 5.64 22.24 -7.35
C HIS A 14 5.83 22.51 -5.85
N HIS A 15 5.69 21.50 -4.99
CA HIS A 15 5.91 21.69 -3.55
C HIS A 15 7.40 21.58 -3.21
N VAL A 16 8.01 22.73 -2.91
CA VAL A 16 9.43 22.84 -2.47
C VAL A 16 9.74 21.87 -1.31
N GLY A 17 8.78 21.65 -0.42
CA GLY A 17 8.91 20.68 0.67
C GLY A 17 9.03 19.22 0.20
N PHE A 18 8.26 18.83 -0.82
CA PHE A 18 8.32 17.47 -1.38
C PHE A 18 9.60 17.25 -2.18
N LYS A 19 10.03 18.24 -2.98
CA LYS A 19 11.35 18.20 -3.66
C LYS A 19 12.50 18.05 -2.67
N ARG A 20 12.48 18.80 -1.57
CA ARG A 20 13.48 18.64 -0.49
C ARG A 20 13.41 17.28 0.17
N LEU A 21 12.22 16.74 0.41
CA LEU A 21 12.05 15.39 0.95
C LEU A 21 12.68 14.36 0.03
N ILE A 22 12.30 14.33 -1.25
CA ILE A 22 12.82 13.37 -2.24
C ILE A 22 14.35 13.47 -2.39
N ASN A 23 14.90 14.69 -2.39
CA ASN A 23 16.36 14.90 -2.49
C ASN A 23 17.15 14.45 -1.25
N ASN A 24 16.48 14.24 -0.11
CA ASN A 24 17.09 13.71 1.12
C ASN A 24 16.69 12.24 1.39
N VAL A 25 15.86 11.65 0.53
CA VAL A 25 15.53 10.23 0.62
C VAL A 25 16.71 9.43 0.09
N LEU A 26 17.11 8.42 0.85
CA LEU A 26 18.16 7.47 0.44
C LEU A 26 17.78 6.82 -0.90
N PRO A 27 18.77 6.42 -1.71
CA PRO A 27 18.51 5.75 -2.98
C PRO A 27 17.59 4.53 -2.76
N HIS A 28 16.54 4.45 -3.57
CA HIS A 28 15.62 3.33 -3.62
C HIS A 28 15.86 2.53 -4.90
N ALA A 29 15.70 1.21 -4.82
CA ALA A 29 15.85 0.32 -5.96
C ALA A 29 14.75 -0.74 -5.92
N VAL A 30 14.29 -1.15 -7.10
CA VAL A 30 13.39 -2.29 -7.24
C VAL A 30 14.23 -3.56 -7.30
N LEU A 31 14.10 -4.40 -6.27
CA LEU A 31 14.86 -5.66 -6.18
C LEU A 31 14.16 -6.82 -6.90
N ASN A 32 12.83 -6.89 -6.85
CA ASN A 32 12.10 -8.01 -7.44
C ASN A 32 10.73 -7.57 -7.94
N MET A 33 10.33 -8.15 -9.08
CA MET A 33 8.99 -8.09 -9.63
C MET A 33 8.58 -9.54 -9.94
N ALA A 34 7.59 -10.04 -9.22
CA ALA A 34 7.11 -11.41 -9.36
C ALA A 34 5.73 -11.41 -10.02
N HIS A 35 5.58 -12.26 -11.03
CA HIS A 35 4.27 -12.57 -11.59
C HIS A 35 3.63 -13.69 -10.77
N PHE A 36 2.38 -13.52 -10.35
CA PHE A 36 1.60 -14.53 -9.65
C PHE A 36 0.65 -15.22 -10.65
N PRO A 37 1.01 -16.39 -11.20
CA PRO A 37 0.13 -17.13 -12.10
C PRO A 37 -1.08 -17.73 -11.37
N GLU A 38 -0.95 -17.94 -10.07
CA GLU A 38 -2.01 -18.40 -9.17
C GLU A 38 -2.61 -17.22 -8.39
N SER A 39 -3.69 -17.47 -7.65
CA SER A 39 -4.27 -16.50 -6.72
C SER A 39 -3.21 -15.95 -5.75
N HIS A 40 -3.34 -14.65 -5.45
CA HIS A 40 -2.55 -13.93 -4.46
C HIS A 40 -2.92 -14.34 -3.03
N THR A 41 -2.75 -15.62 -2.69
CA THR A 41 -2.92 -16.16 -1.35
C THR A 41 -1.80 -15.67 -0.43
N SER A 42 -2.04 -15.66 0.87
CA SER A 42 -1.03 -15.31 1.88
C SER A 42 0.24 -16.15 1.76
N GLU A 43 0.08 -17.43 1.46
CA GLU A 43 1.13 -18.43 1.36
C GLU A 43 2.01 -18.17 0.13
N ASN A 44 1.40 -17.83 -1.00
CA ASN A 44 2.12 -17.48 -2.22
C ASN A 44 2.87 -16.15 -2.03
N ILE A 45 2.25 -15.14 -1.42
CA ILE A 45 2.89 -13.84 -1.13
C ILE A 45 4.11 -14.03 -0.22
N LYS A 46 3.96 -14.79 0.88
CA LYS A 46 5.06 -15.11 1.78
C LYS A 46 6.22 -15.77 1.05
N ARG A 47 5.92 -16.75 0.20
CA ARG A 47 6.93 -17.49 -0.57
C ARG A 47 7.73 -16.54 -1.46
N GLU A 48 7.08 -15.69 -2.24
CA GLU A 48 7.76 -14.74 -3.12
C GLU A 48 8.59 -13.69 -2.36
N LEU A 49 8.12 -13.22 -1.20
CA LEU A 49 8.87 -12.30 -0.35
C LEU A 49 10.16 -12.94 0.17
N LEU A 50 10.08 -14.16 0.70
CA LEU A 50 11.26 -14.87 1.20
C LEU A 50 12.21 -15.26 0.07
N GLN A 51 11.69 -15.66 -1.10
CA GLN A 51 12.51 -15.90 -2.28
C GLN A 51 13.26 -14.64 -2.73
N CYS A 52 12.64 -13.46 -2.67
CA CYS A 52 13.32 -12.20 -2.94
C CYS A 52 14.49 -11.98 -1.98
N VAL A 53 14.26 -12.15 -0.67
CA VAL A 53 15.31 -11.99 0.36
C VAL A 53 16.47 -12.95 0.12
N THR A 54 16.17 -14.23 -0.17
CA THR A 54 17.19 -15.25 -0.45
C THR A 54 17.93 -14.99 -1.77
N LYS A 55 17.21 -14.63 -2.84
CA LYS A 55 17.80 -14.38 -4.17
C LYS A 55 18.83 -13.25 -4.16
N TRP A 56 18.60 -12.24 -3.33
CA TRP A 56 19.50 -11.10 -3.18
C TRP A 56 20.48 -11.24 -2.01
N ASP A 57 20.53 -12.41 -1.37
CA ASP A 57 21.38 -12.71 -0.22
C ASP A 57 21.30 -11.63 0.88
N ILE A 58 20.09 -11.17 1.17
CA ILE A 58 19.85 -10.12 2.16
C ILE A 58 19.80 -10.79 3.54
N PRO A 59 20.73 -10.47 4.46
CA PRO A 59 20.66 -10.99 5.81
C PRO A 59 19.41 -10.48 6.51
N ILE A 60 18.66 -11.38 7.16
CA ILE A 60 17.43 -11.05 7.90
C ILE A 60 17.68 -9.93 8.92
N THR A 61 18.87 -9.90 9.54
CA THR A 61 19.28 -8.87 10.51
C THR A 61 19.36 -7.46 9.93
N LYS A 62 19.44 -7.31 8.61
CA LYS A 62 19.43 -6.01 7.92
C LYS A 62 18.02 -5.53 7.55
N ILE A 63 17.01 -6.38 7.67
CA ILE A 63 15.61 -6.04 7.36
C ILE A 63 15.00 -5.39 8.60
N GLN A 64 14.83 -4.06 8.55
CA GLN A 64 14.26 -3.30 9.65
C GLN A 64 12.73 -3.34 9.68
N ALA A 65 12.09 -3.27 8.51
CA ALA A 65 10.64 -3.35 8.36
C ALA A 65 10.24 -3.65 6.92
N ILE A 66 9.11 -4.34 6.75
CA ILE A 66 8.40 -4.48 5.47
C ILE A 66 7.18 -3.56 5.50
N VAL A 67 7.12 -2.60 4.57
CA VAL A 67 5.93 -1.75 4.39
C VAL A 67 5.02 -2.37 3.34
N HIS A 68 3.76 -2.63 3.69
CA HIS A 68 2.79 -3.29 2.80
C HIS A 68 1.40 -2.62 2.82
N ASP A 69 0.55 -2.93 1.83
CA ASP A 69 -0.85 -2.49 1.84
C ASP A 69 -1.70 -3.28 2.86
N ASN A 70 -2.95 -2.86 3.06
CA ASN A 70 -3.84 -3.48 4.04
C ASN A 70 -4.65 -4.66 3.48
N GLY A 71 -4.34 -5.16 2.28
CA GLY A 71 -5.01 -6.32 1.71
C GLY A 71 -4.90 -7.53 2.62
N ALA A 72 -6.01 -8.23 2.87
CA ALA A 72 -6.07 -9.31 3.88
C ALA A 72 -4.98 -10.38 3.67
N ASN A 73 -4.77 -10.81 2.42
CA ASN A 73 -3.74 -11.80 2.09
C ASN A 73 -2.31 -11.23 2.21
N MET A 74 -2.10 -9.95 1.90
CA MET A 74 -0.81 -9.28 2.10
C MET A 74 -0.46 -9.19 3.58
N VAL A 75 -1.40 -8.74 4.42
CA VAL A 75 -1.23 -8.64 5.86
C VAL A 75 -0.90 -10.01 6.46
N LYS A 76 -1.67 -11.04 6.10
CA LYS A 76 -1.43 -12.41 6.60
C LYS A 76 -0.09 -12.97 6.09
N GLY A 77 0.20 -12.84 4.80
CA GLY A 77 1.42 -13.36 4.19
C GLY A 77 2.69 -12.72 4.76
N VAL A 78 2.71 -11.39 4.92
CA VAL A 78 3.85 -10.69 5.54
C VAL A 78 4.00 -11.07 7.01
N LYS A 79 2.90 -11.13 7.78
CA LYS A 79 2.95 -11.53 9.20
C LYS A 79 3.57 -12.92 9.39
N GLU A 80 3.29 -13.85 8.48
CA GLU A 80 3.84 -15.21 8.51
C GLU A 80 5.32 -15.31 8.11
N THR A 81 5.95 -14.24 7.61
CA THR A 81 7.40 -14.18 7.39
C THR A 81 8.18 -14.02 8.70
N LEU A 82 7.51 -13.61 9.79
CA LEU A 82 8.12 -13.24 11.07
C LEU A 82 9.10 -12.07 11.00
N LEU A 83 9.12 -11.33 9.88
CA LEU A 83 9.88 -10.10 9.74
C LEU A 83 9.06 -8.92 10.31
N PRO A 84 9.73 -7.90 10.89
CA PRO A 84 9.03 -6.69 11.31
C PRO A 84 8.30 -6.08 10.12
N SER A 85 7.06 -5.63 10.32
CA SER A 85 6.24 -5.11 9.24
C SER A 85 5.30 -4.02 9.71
N GLU A 86 5.03 -3.08 8.81
CA GLU A 86 4.16 -1.93 9.04
C GLU A 86 3.21 -1.73 7.86
N ARG A 87 2.03 -1.21 8.18
CA ARG A 87 1.03 -0.88 7.17
C ARG A 87 1.39 0.43 6.47
N CYS A 88 1.14 0.49 5.18
CA CYS A 88 1.34 1.69 4.39
C CYS A 88 0.42 2.80 4.90
N PHE A 89 1.03 3.91 5.30
CA PHE A 89 0.33 5.09 5.81
C PHE A 89 -0.71 5.62 4.80
N ILE A 90 -0.32 5.74 3.53
CA ILE A 90 -1.20 6.28 2.48
C ILE A 90 -2.40 5.36 2.25
N HIS A 91 -2.21 4.04 2.14
CA HIS A 91 -3.33 3.11 2.00
C HIS A 91 -4.28 3.19 3.21
N THR A 92 -3.73 3.22 4.42
CA THR A 92 -4.53 3.34 5.63
C THR A 92 -5.34 4.63 5.65
N LEU A 93 -4.74 5.76 5.27
CA LEU A 93 -5.43 7.04 5.19
C LEU A 93 -6.54 7.03 4.13
N LEU A 94 -6.24 6.55 2.92
CA LEU A 94 -7.20 6.51 1.81
C LEU A 94 -8.37 5.58 2.11
N GLU A 95 -8.14 4.44 2.74
CA GLU A 95 -9.20 3.53 3.18
C GLU A 95 -10.15 4.23 4.15
N ARG A 96 -9.62 4.96 5.15
CA ARG A 96 -10.44 5.73 6.10
C ARG A 96 -11.23 6.85 5.45
N LEU A 97 -10.63 7.58 4.51
CA LEU A 97 -11.32 8.61 3.74
C LEU A 97 -12.44 8.01 2.88
N SER A 98 -12.21 6.82 2.30
CA SER A 98 -13.23 6.12 1.51
C SER A 98 -14.42 5.66 2.35
N GLU A 99 -14.15 5.18 3.58
CA GLU A 99 -15.15 4.80 4.57
C GLU A 99 -16.02 6.00 4.96
N GLN A 100 -15.41 7.15 5.25
CA GLN A 100 -16.14 8.39 5.53
C GLN A 100 -16.99 8.86 4.34
N LYS A 101 -16.43 8.83 3.13
CA LYS A 101 -17.17 9.19 1.91
C LYS A 101 -18.42 8.32 1.73
N ARG A 102 -18.31 7.01 2.00
CA ARG A 102 -19.44 6.07 1.96
C ARG A 102 -20.50 6.42 3.01
N ALA A 103 -20.10 6.71 4.24
CA ALA A 103 -21.02 7.11 5.31
C ALA A 103 -21.81 8.39 4.97
N ILE A 104 -21.12 9.41 4.46
CA ILE A 104 -21.75 10.66 4.00
C ILE A 104 -22.72 10.40 2.85
N SER A 105 -22.35 9.54 1.89
CA SER A 105 -23.21 9.18 0.76
C SER A 105 -24.52 8.52 1.22
N VAL A 106 -24.47 7.65 2.23
CA VAL A 106 -25.66 7.01 2.80
C VAL A 106 -26.56 8.07 3.45
N TYR A 107 -26.00 8.93 4.30
CA TYR A 107 -26.76 10.00 4.95
C TYR A 107 -27.45 10.95 3.95
N ILE A 108 -26.75 11.32 2.87
CA ILE A 108 -27.32 12.15 1.80
C ILE A 108 -28.49 11.42 1.10
N SER A 109 -28.35 10.11 0.84
CA SER A 109 -29.41 9.33 0.19
C SER A 109 -30.67 9.22 1.06
N GLU A 110 -30.52 9.03 2.37
CA GLU A 110 -31.63 8.99 3.32
C GLU A 110 -32.32 10.37 3.42
N SER A 111 -31.54 11.44 3.57
CA SER A 111 -32.07 12.82 3.65
C SER A 111 -32.87 13.20 2.39
N ARG A 112 -32.46 12.73 1.22
CA ARG A 112 -33.19 12.93 -0.05
C ARG A 112 -34.50 12.17 -0.10
N SER A 113 -34.54 10.93 0.40
CA SER A 113 -35.78 10.15 0.49
C SER A 113 -36.83 10.81 1.39
N LEU A 114 -36.40 11.48 2.47
CA LEU A 114 -37.28 12.21 3.39
C LEU A 114 -37.82 13.52 2.80
N THR A 115 -37.05 14.19 1.95
CA THR A 115 -37.38 15.52 1.41
C THR A 115 -38.07 15.46 0.04
N GLY A 116 -38.20 14.28 -0.57
CA GLY A 116 -38.88 14.10 -1.85
C GLY A 116 -38.15 14.69 -3.07
N ALA A 117 -36.90 15.12 -2.90
CA ALA A 117 -36.11 15.70 -3.98
C ALA A 117 -35.60 14.60 -4.93
N SER A 118 -36.18 14.53 -6.13
CA SER A 118 -35.72 13.68 -7.25
C SER A 118 -34.86 14.49 -8.23
N ILE A 119 -33.91 13.82 -8.89
CA ILE A 119 -32.97 14.40 -9.88
C ILE A 119 -33.72 14.89 -11.11
#